data_AF-A0A2N0X8A0-F1
#
_entry.id   AF-A0A2N0X8A0-F1
#
_cell.length_a   1.000
_cell.length_b   1.000
_cell.length_c   1.000
_cell.angle_alpha   90.00
_cell.angle_beta   90.00
_cell.angle_gamma   90.00
#
_symmetry.space_group_name_H-M   'P 1'
#
loop_
_entity.id
_entity.type
_entity.pdbx_description
1 polymer ?
#
loop_
_entity_poly.entity_id
_entity_poly.type
_entity_poly.pdbx_seq_one_letter_code
_entity_poly.pdbx_strand_id
1 'polypeptide(L)'
;MLLSALMLSATALHAPVYQEPIEPQPIAVPEASVAPEAPQTAVGEPAQVEALGEAHLFSGSGTSVEAFTAWFAGEDFVEPDGGTKDYRPLTLPNGQVAHGGDVIVKDAHGQFRIA
;
A
#
# COMPACT_ATOMS: atom_id res chain seq x y z
N MET A 1 -27.40 -24.23 -73.87
CA MET A 1 -28.43 -23.97 -72.85
C MET A 1 -27.76 -23.09 -71.79
N LEU A 2 -28.05 -21.78 -71.77
CA LEU A 2 -28.78 -21.07 -70.70
C LEU A 2 -28.21 -21.41 -69.30
N LEU A 3 -27.70 -20.50 -68.48
CA LEU A 3 -28.21 -19.21 -67.99
C LEU A 3 -27.02 -18.21 -67.83
N SER A 4 -27.10 -16.95 -68.25
CA SER A 4 -27.77 -15.81 -67.57
C SER A 4 -27.23 -15.55 -66.15
N ALA A 5 -26.49 -14.45 -66.00
CA ALA A 5 -26.91 -13.29 -65.18
C ALA A 5 -26.19 -13.33 -63.81
N LEU A 6 -25.86 -12.27 -63.08
CA LEU A 6 -26.18 -10.85 -63.11
C LEU A 6 -25.18 -10.22 -62.10
N MET A 7 -24.58 -9.09 -62.44
CA MET A 7 -24.46 -7.88 -61.60
C MET A 7 -23.73 -7.86 -60.24
N LEU A 8 -23.06 -6.71 -60.05
CA LEU A 8 -22.94 -5.94 -58.80
C LEU A 8 -22.20 -6.65 -57.64
N SER A 9 -21.12 -6.09 -57.11
CA SER A 9 -21.23 -4.84 -56.38
C SER A 9 -19.87 -4.22 -56.04
N ALA A 10 -19.84 -2.91 -56.26
CA ALA A 10 -19.22 -1.87 -55.42
C ALA A 10 -17.77 -2.07 -54.97
N THR A 11 -16.89 -1.31 -55.61
CA THR A 11 -15.79 -0.60 -54.94
C THR A 11 -16.26 -0.12 -53.56
N ALA A 12 -15.64 -0.63 -52.50
CA ALA A 12 -15.86 -0.16 -51.15
C ALA A 12 -15.60 1.35 -51.13
N LEU A 13 -16.68 2.15 -51.09
CA LEU A 13 -16.59 3.55 -50.73
C LEU A 13 -15.89 3.60 -49.38
N HIS A 14 -14.68 4.14 -49.36
CA HIS A 14 -14.02 4.57 -48.15
C HIS A 14 -14.80 5.78 -47.62
N ALA A 15 -15.93 5.51 -46.96
CA ALA A 15 -16.58 6.50 -46.13
C ALA A 15 -15.60 6.82 -44.99
N PRO A 16 -15.28 8.10 -44.74
CA PRO A 16 -14.61 8.43 -43.49
C PRO A 16 -15.51 7.93 -42.36
N VAL A 17 -15.00 7.03 -41.52
CA VAL A 17 -15.68 6.63 -40.30
C VAL A 17 -15.80 7.91 -39.47
N TYR A 18 -16.99 8.51 -39.46
CA TYR A 18 -17.26 9.59 -38.53
C TYR A 18 -17.42 8.93 -37.16
N GLN A 19 -16.38 9.04 -36.34
CA GLN A 19 -16.44 8.67 -34.94
C GLN A 19 -17.10 9.85 -34.21
N GLU A 20 -18.25 9.62 -33.58
CA GLU A 20 -18.85 10.64 -32.71
C GLU A 20 -17.87 10.99 -31.58
N PRO A 21 -17.71 12.29 -31.24
CA PRO A 21 -16.97 12.70 -30.06
C PRO A 21 -17.59 12.03 -28.82
N ILE A 22 -16.77 11.31 -28.06
CA ILE A 22 -17.22 10.67 -26.83
C ILE A 22 -17.52 11.79 -25.82
N GLU A 23 -18.81 12.04 -25.56
CA GLU A 23 -19.20 12.96 -24.50
C GLU A 23 -18.86 12.32 -23.13
N PRO A 24 -18.15 13.03 -22.25
CA PRO A 24 -17.84 12.52 -20.92
C PRO A 24 -19.14 12.32 -20.14
N GLN A 25 -19.49 11.06 -19.88
CA GLN A 25 -20.62 10.76 -19.02
C GLN A 25 -20.27 11.17 -17.58
N PRO A 26 -21.13 11.93 -16.89
CA PRO A 26 -20.91 12.22 -15.49
C PRO A 26 -20.94 10.91 -14.71
N ILE A 27 -19.80 10.55 -14.11
CA ILE A 27 -19.74 9.45 -13.16
C ILE A 27 -20.66 9.86 -12.00
N ALA A 28 -21.80 9.17 -11.87
CA ALA A 28 -22.62 9.27 -10.68
C ALA A 28 -21.83 8.67 -9.53
N VAL A 29 -21.06 9.52 -8.84
CA VAL A 29 -20.57 9.24 -7.50
C VAL A 29 -21.83 9.11 -6.66
N PRO A 30 -22.14 7.94 -6.05
CA PRO A 30 -23.25 7.88 -5.12
C PRO A 30 -22.96 8.84 -3.97
N GLU A 31 -23.69 9.95 -3.98
CA GLU A 31 -23.73 10.93 -2.90
C GLU A 31 -24.36 10.25 -1.69
N ALA A 32 -23.53 9.88 -0.72
CA ALA A 32 -23.95 9.62 0.65
C ALA A 32 -23.33 10.72 1.52
N SER A 33 -24.15 11.72 1.82
CA SER A 33 -24.17 12.55 3.02
C SER A 33 -22.89 13.28 3.45
N VAL A 34 -23.01 14.61 3.47
CA VAL A 34 -22.01 15.62 3.84
C VAL A 34 -21.65 15.59 5.34
N ALA A 35 -20.34 15.68 5.63
CA ALA A 35 -19.67 16.41 6.73
C ALA A 35 -19.94 16.01 8.21
N PRO A 36 -18.97 16.14 9.14
CA PRO A 36 -17.97 17.20 9.17
C PRO A 36 -16.52 16.73 9.31
N GLU A 37 -15.62 17.67 9.01
CA GLU A 37 -14.26 17.78 9.52
C GLU A 37 -13.46 16.48 9.55
N ALA A 38 -12.58 16.29 8.56
CA ALA A 38 -11.44 15.41 8.74
C ALA A 38 -10.77 15.77 10.08
N PRO A 39 -10.78 14.87 11.09
CA PRO A 39 -9.86 15.04 12.18
C PRO A 39 -8.48 14.95 11.56
N GLN A 40 -7.72 16.01 11.82
CA GLN A 40 -6.29 16.00 11.79
C GLN A 40 -5.77 14.69 12.41
N THR A 41 -4.75 14.10 11.79
CA THR A 41 -3.81 13.17 12.43
C THR A 41 -4.34 11.77 12.76
N ALA A 42 -3.92 10.79 11.95
CA ALA A 42 -3.55 9.47 12.42
C ALA A 42 -2.26 9.09 11.65
N VAL A 43 -1.07 9.51 12.08
CA VAL A 43 -0.17 8.69 12.92
C VAL A 43 -0.75 7.31 13.19
N GLY A 44 -0.05 6.29 12.70
CA GLY A 44 -0.44 4.87 12.64
C GLY A 44 -1.57 4.46 13.56
N GLU A 45 -2.74 4.13 13.00
CA GLU A 45 -3.66 3.24 13.70
C GLU A 45 -2.93 1.91 13.86
N PRO A 46 -2.68 1.45 15.11
CA PRO A 46 -2.15 0.13 15.31
C PRO A 46 -3.26 -0.81 14.85
N ALA A 47 -3.01 -1.55 13.76
CA ALA A 47 -3.76 -2.76 13.48
C ALA A 47 -3.89 -3.47 14.83
N GLN A 48 -5.13 -3.72 15.28
CA GLN A 48 -5.41 -4.26 16.60
C GLN A 48 -4.65 -5.58 16.77
N VAL A 49 -3.44 -5.51 17.34
CA VAL A 49 -2.63 -6.67 17.64
C VAL A 49 -3.17 -7.22 18.95
N GLU A 50 -4.20 -8.04 18.82
CA GLU A 50 -4.84 -8.73 19.93
C GLU A 50 -3.76 -9.48 20.75
N ALA A 51 -3.36 -8.86 21.86
CA ALA A 51 -2.56 -9.43 22.95
C ALA A 51 -1.26 -10.20 22.57
N LEU A 52 -0.38 -9.62 21.75
CA LEU A 52 0.88 -10.28 21.35
C LEU A 52 2.15 -9.82 22.10
N GLY A 53 2.06 -8.78 22.93
CA GLY A 53 3.20 -8.20 23.66
C GLY A 53 3.52 -6.77 23.20
N GLU A 54 4.70 -6.26 23.53
CA GLU A 54 5.10 -4.89 23.17
C GLU A 54 5.48 -4.84 21.69
N ALA A 55 4.85 -3.96 20.90
CA ALA A 55 4.98 -3.92 19.44
C ALA A 55 5.34 -2.51 18.96
N HIS A 56 6.32 -2.40 18.07
CA HIS A 56 6.82 -1.14 17.54
C HIS A 56 7.05 -1.20 16.02
N LEU A 57 6.76 -0.10 15.32
CA LEU A 57 6.99 0.02 13.88
C LEU A 57 8.47 0.30 13.58
N PHE A 58 9.10 -0.53 12.78
CA PHE A 58 10.47 -0.32 12.31
C PHE A 58 10.47 0.58 11.07
N SER A 59 11.01 1.80 11.19
CA SER A 59 11.05 2.74 10.06
C SER A 59 12.14 2.43 9.02
N GLY A 60 13.10 1.56 9.33
CA GLY A 60 14.27 1.32 8.47
C GLY A 60 15.34 2.42 8.56
N SER A 61 15.18 3.41 9.44
CA SER A 61 16.21 4.46 9.66
C SER A 61 17.36 3.98 10.53
N GLY A 62 18.52 4.62 10.41
CA GLY A 62 19.67 4.34 11.30
C GLY A 62 19.33 4.53 12.79
N THR A 63 18.59 5.59 13.11
CA THR A 63 18.13 5.87 14.49
C THR A 63 17.14 4.82 15.00
N SER A 64 16.24 4.33 14.13
CA SER A 64 15.40 3.18 14.49
C SER A 64 16.25 1.92 14.73
N VAL A 65 17.26 1.64 13.91
CA VAL A 65 18.14 0.48 14.12
C VAL A 65 18.77 0.54 15.52
N GLU A 66 19.26 1.70 15.95
CA GLU A 66 19.82 1.88 17.30
C GLU A 66 18.78 1.65 18.39
N ALA A 67 17.58 2.22 18.27
CA ALA A 67 16.48 2.04 19.22
C ALA A 67 16.08 0.56 19.37
N PHE A 68 15.90 -0.15 18.25
CA PHE A 68 15.57 -1.58 18.30
C PHE A 68 16.74 -2.43 18.82
N THR A 69 17.99 -2.05 18.55
CA THR A 69 19.17 -2.77 19.09
C THR A 69 19.24 -2.65 20.61
N ALA A 70 19.00 -1.46 21.17
CA ALA A 70 18.91 -1.24 22.62
C ALA A 70 17.77 -2.07 23.24
N TRP A 71 16.61 -2.08 22.59
CA TRP A 71 15.46 -2.88 23.05
C TRP A 71 15.73 -4.39 23.02
N PHE A 72 16.44 -4.88 22.00
CA PHE A 72 16.89 -6.28 21.94
C PHE A 72 17.91 -6.62 23.02
N ALA A 73 18.72 -5.66 23.46
CA ALA A 73 19.64 -5.80 24.59
C ALA A 73 18.93 -5.81 25.96
N GLY A 74 17.61 -5.55 25.98
CA GLY A 74 16.78 -5.55 27.18
C GLY A 74 16.58 -4.17 27.81
N GLU A 75 17.00 -3.10 27.13
CA GLU A 75 16.68 -1.73 27.53
C GLU A 75 15.23 -1.37 27.18
N ASP A 76 14.74 -0.24 27.70
CA ASP A 76 13.44 0.32 27.32
C ASP A 76 13.46 0.78 25.86
N PHE A 77 12.38 0.51 25.12
CA PHE A 77 12.26 1.03 23.77
C PHE A 77 11.97 2.54 23.82
N VAL A 78 12.81 3.31 23.12
CA VAL A 78 12.61 4.75 22.93
C VAL A 78 12.35 4.98 21.45
N GLU A 79 11.14 5.42 21.11
CA GLU A 79 10.80 5.77 19.74
C GLU A 79 11.64 6.98 19.29
N PRO A 80 12.37 6.90 18.16
CA PRO A 80 13.13 8.02 17.66
C PRO A 80 12.21 9.10 17.09
N ASP A 81 12.39 10.37 17.51
CA ASP A 81 11.62 11.55 17.03
C ASP A 81 11.70 11.80 15.51
N GLY A 82 12.64 11.13 14.82
CA GLY A 82 12.81 11.25 13.39
C GLY A 82 13.80 10.21 12.85
N GLY A 83 13.55 9.77 11.62
CA GLY A 83 14.36 8.78 10.92
C GLY A 83 15.05 9.37 9.69
N THR A 84 16.31 9.02 9.51
CA THR A 84 17.00 9.11 8.21
C THR A 84 16.43 8.05 7.25
N LYS A 85 16.20 8.38 5.97
CA LYS A 85 15.65 7.45 4.96
C LYS A 85 16.71 6.49 4.43
N ASP A 86 17.38 5.78 5.34
CA ASP A 86 18.47 4.87 5.00
C ASP A 86 17.96 3.48 4.57
N TYR A 87 16.69 3.16 4.85
CA TYR A 87 16.04 1.88 4.53
C TYR A 87 16.90 0.65 4.85
N ARG A 88 17.57 0.67 6.00
CA ARG A 88 18.49 -0.39 6.43
C ARG A 88 17.70 -1.59 6.95
N PRO A 89 18.12 -2.82 6.60
CA PRO A 89 17.59 -4.01 7.23
C PRO A 89 18.07 -4.12 8.68
N LEU A 90 17.24 -4.73 9.53
CA LEU A 90 17.55 -5.03 10.92
C LEU A 90 17.43 -6.54 11.17
N THR A 91 18.49 -7.16 11.65
CA THR A 91 18.45 -8.58 12.03
C THR A 91 17.98 -8.73 13.47
N LEU A 92 16.87 -9.45 13.67
CA LEU A 92 16.33 -9.78 14.99
C LEU A 92 17.17 -10.87 15.67
N PRO A 93 17.07 -11.02 17.01
CA PRO A 93 17.77 -12.08 17.75
C PRO A 93 17.46 -13.51 17.29
N ASN A 94 16.29 -13.72 16.67
CA ASN A 94 15.87 -15.01 16.12
C ASN A 94 16.40 -15.27 14.69
N GLY A 95 17.18 -14.33 14.12
CA GLY A 95 17.73 -14.41 12.77
C GLY A 95 16.80 -13.90 11.66
N GLN A 96 15.58 -13.48 11.96
CA GLN A 96 14.71 -12.81 10.97
C GLN A 96 15.28 -11.44 10.60
N VAL A 97 14.97 -10.97 9.39
CA VAL A 97 15.38 -9.65 8.91
C VAL A 97 14.14 -8.79 8.72
N ALA A 98 14.07 -7.67 9.44
CA ALA A 98 13.03 -6.66 9.31
C ALA A 98 13.49 -5.53 8.38
N HIS A 99 12.54 -4.95 7.66
CA HIS A 99 12.67 -3.86 6.71
C HIS A 99 11.80 -2.67 7.14
N GLY A 100 12.09 -1.49 6.58
CA GLY A 100 11.30 -0.30 6.87
C GLY A 100 9.83 -0.51 6.50
N GLY A 101 8.95 -0.36 7.50
CA GLY A 101 7.51 -0.65 7.41
C GLY A 101 7.08 -1.88 8.21
N ASP A 102 8.01 -2.73 8.63
CA ASP A 102 7.69 -3.94 9.41
C ASP A 102 7.37 -3.61 10.87
N VAL A 103 6.44 -4.36 11.47
CA VAL A 103 6.13 -4.26 12.90
C VAL A 103 6.87 -5.38 13.64
N ILE A 104 7.67 -4.99 14.65
CA ILE A 104 8.42 -5.92 15.48
C ILE A 104 7.73 -6.05 16.82
N VAL A 105 7.45 -7.29 17.23
CA VAL A 105 6.71 -7.61 18.45
C VAL A 105 7.58 -8.42 19.39
N LYS A 106 7.62 -8.03 20.67
CA LYS A 106 8.22 -8.76 21.78
C LYS A 106 7.13 -9.44 22.59
N ASP A 107 7.12 -10.78 22.59
CA ASP A 107 6.13 -11.54 23.35
C ASP A 107 6.44 -11.65 24.85
N ALA A 108 5.54 -12.31 25.58
CA ALA A 108 5.65 -12.51 27.03
C ALA A 108 6.88 -13.36 27.45
N HIS A 109 7.51 -14.08 26.52
CA HIS A 109 8.74 -14.84 26.76
C HIS A 109 10.00 -14.05 26.36
N GLY A 110 9.83 -12.78 25.97
CA GLY A 110 10.92 -11.91 25.50
C GLY A 110 11.43 -12.28 24.11
N GLN A 111 10.69 -13.08 23.35
CA GLN A 111 11.06 -13.41 21.97
C GLN A 111 10.55 -12.35 21.02
N PHE A 112 11.38 -12.02 20.02
CA PHE A 112 11.05 -11.03 19.01
C PHE A 112 10.58 -11.73 17.73
N ARG A 113 9.58 -11.14 17.06
CA ARG A 113 9.08 -11.59 15.76
C ARG A 113 8.58 -10.42 14.92
N ILE A 114 8.57 -10.60 13.60
CA ILE A 114 7.90 -9.69 12.66
C ILE A 114 6.44 -10.11 12.54
N ALA A 115 5.51 -9.14 12.62
CA ALA A 115 4.06 -9.33 12.51
C ALA A 115 3.53 -9.07 11.09
#